data_AF-A0A0K8RAV5-F1
#
_entry.id   AF-A0A0K8RAV5-F1
#
_cell.length_a   1.000
_cell.length_b   1.000
_cell.length_c   1.000
_cell.angle_alpha   90.00
_cell.angle_beta   90.00
_cell.angle_gamma   90.00
#
_symmetry.space_group_name_H-M   'P 1'
#
loop_
_entity.id
_entity.type
_entity.pdbx_description
1 polymer ?
#
loop_
_entity_poly.entity_id
_entity_poly.type
_entity_poly.pdbx_seq_one_letter_code
_entity_poly.pdbx_strand_id
1 'polypeptide(L)'
;MNELETVSKADSSGHSGGWTSGMSAGFPVPHRTRTANGSSDWHRGMVVSVGQDPLSCKILYVDYGTMAEVKRTMLRTLKDEFLVLPAQAIRATMGHLKPFSPSGWTAQSKSRFMELVSGDRTLMCKVLERQGVAYSINLCDTTPIVCT
;
A
#
# COMPACT_ATOMS: atom_id res chain seq x y z
N MET A 1 13.46 11.07 -2.42
CA MET A 1 12.66 10.89 -3.64
C MET A 1 11.89 9.59 -3.44
N ASN A 2 10.57 9.63 -3.40
CA ASN A 2 9.75 8.49 -2.99
C ASN A 2 9.85 7.38 -4.05
N GLU A 3 10.04 6.11 -3.69
CA GLU A 3 9.91 5.00 -4.66
C GLU A 3 8.52 4.97 -5.33
N LEU A 4 7.54 5.63 -4.69
CA LEU A 4 6.18 5.88 -5.19
C LEU A 4 6.04 7.16 -6.06
N GLU A 5 7.01 8.08 -6.07
CA GLU A 5 7.05 9.27 -6.94
C GLU A 5 7.75 8.97 -8.29
N THR A 6 8.64 7.97 -8.31
CA THR A 6 9.28 7.45 -9.53
C THR A 6 8.27 6.92 -10.56
N VAL A 7 7.02 6.69 -10.13
CA VAL A 7 5.85 6.29 -10.93
C VAL A 7 5.58 7.22 -12.12
N SER A 8 5.98 8.49 -12.05
CA SER A 8 5.78 9.45 -13.15
C SER A 8 6.70 9.27 -14.36
N LYS A 9 7.72 8.42 -14.28
CA LYS A 9 8.78 8.33 -15.32
C LYS A 9 8.93 6.94 -15.97
N ALA A 10 8.09 5.95 -15.65
CA ALA A 10 8.15 4.66 -16.32
C ALA A 10 7.60 4.78 -17.75
N ASP A 11 8.47 4.55 -18.74
CA ASP A 11 8.21 4.70 -20.17
C ASP A 11 6.99 3.89 -20.64
N SER A 12 6.03 4.59 -21.25
CA SER A 12 4.81 4.03 -21.84
C SER A 12 5.01 3.58 -23.30
N SER A 13 6.26 3.39 -23.76
CA SER A 13 6.55 2.89 -25.10
C SER A 13 6.05 1.44 -25.30
N GLY A 14 4.89 1.35 -25.95
CA GLY A 14 4.20 0.12 -26.31
C GLY A 14 5.11 -0.87 -27.04
N HIS A 15 5.27 -2.04 -26.45
CA HIS A 15 5.84 -3.20 -27.12
C HIS A 15 4.73 -4.20 -27.42
N SER A 16 4.59 -4.52 -28.71
CA SER A 16 3.63 -5.48 -29.28
C SER A 16 3.97 -6.96 -28.99
N GLY A 17 4.79 -7.22 -27.96
CA GLY A 17 5.11 -8.56 -27.46
C GLY A 17 4.34 -8.84 -26.16
N GLY A 18 3.97 -10.10 -25.92
CA GLY A 18 3.13 -10.50 -24.78
C GLY A 18 3.51 -9.81 -23.48
N TRP A 19 2.59 -9.01 -22.95
CA TRP A 19 2.74 -8.10 -21.79
C TRP A 19 3.43 -8.72 -20.56
N THR A 20 3.35 -10.04 -20.42
CA THR A 20 3.97 -10.79 -19.33
C THR A 20 5.50 -10.87 -19.45
N SER A 21 6.12 -10.75 -20.62
CA SER A 21 7.56 -10.98 -20.74
C SER A 21 8.45 -9.91 -20.07
N GLY A 22 7.89 -8.75 -19.71
CA GLY A 22 8.66 -7.59 -19.21
C GLY A 22 8.35 -7.12 -17.78
N MET A 23 7.49 -7.82 -17.03
CA MET A 23 7.10 -7.38 -15.68
C MET A 23 8.27 -7.52 -14.69
N SER A 24 8.69 -6.42 -14.07
CA SER A 24 9.69 -6.40 -13.00
C SER A 24 9.22 -5.56 -11.80
N ALA A 25 10.03 -5.50 -10.74
CA ALA A 25 9.72 -4.66 -9.58
C ALA A 25 9.59 -3.18 -9.99
N GLY A 26 8.59 -2.49 -9.45
CA GLY A 26 8.28 -1.09 -9.76
C GLY A 26 7.25 -0.88 -10.87
N PHE A 27 6.89 -1.92 -11.63
CA PHE A 27 5.88 -1.79 -12.69
C PHE A 27 4.48 -1.48 -12.13
N PRO A 28 3.81 -0.41 -12.58
CA PRO A 28 2.45 -0.08 -12.18
C PRO A 28 1.45 -1.00 -12.87
N VAL A 29 0.53 -1.57 -12.10
CA VAL A 29 -0.45 -2.56 -12.58
C VAL A 29 -1.81 -2.33 -11.92
N PRO A 30 -2.93 -2.24 -12.64
CA PRO A 30 -4.24 -2.44 -12.05
C PRO A 30 -4.43 -3.93 -11.74
N HIS A 31 -5.04 -4.22 -10.60
CA HIS A 31 -5.46 -5.57 -10.24
C HIS A 31 -6.96 -5.59 -9.94
N ARG A 32 -7.67 -6.57 -10.51
CA ARG A 32 -9.10 -6.78 -10.27
C ARG A 32 -9.31 -7.70 -9.08
N THR A 33 -9.95 -7.18 -8.02
CA THR A 33 -10.34 -7.95 -6.84
C THR A 33 -11.80 -8.36 -6.95
N ARG A 34 -12.20 -9.39 -6.19
CA ARG A 34 -13.61 -9.76 -6.03
C ARG A 34 -14.08 -9.24 -4.67
N THR A 35 -15.22 -8.56 -4.66
CA THR A 35 -15.83 -8.01 -3.45
C THR A 35 -16.72 -9.05 -2.77
N ALA A 36 -17.11 -8.79 -1.51
CA ALA A 36 -17.97 -9.69 -0.74
C ALA A 36 -19.36 -9.91 -1.35
N ASN A 37 -19.89 -8.92 -2.09
CA ASN A 37 -21.18 -9.03 -2.77
C ASN A 37 -21.09 -9.70 -4.16
N GLY A 38 -19.90 -10.20 -4.54
CA GLY A 38 -19.66 -10.86 -5.81
C GLY A 38 -19.33 -9.93 -6.99
N SER A 39 -19.36 -8.60 -6.79
CA SER A 39 -18.86 -7.63 -7.76
C SER A 39 -17.32 -7.65 -7.82
N SER A 40 -16.75 -6.76 -8.62
CA SER A 40 -15.31 -6.60 -8.73
C SER A 40 -14.92 -5.15 -8.83
N ASP A 41 -13.82 -4.80 -8.17
CA ASP A 41 -13.24 -3.48 -8.23
C ASP A 41 -11.80 -3.56 -8.74
N TRP A 42 -11.33 -2.47 -9.34
CA TRP A 42 -9.95 -2.31 -9.79
C TRP A 42 -9.19 -1.45 -8.81
N HIS A 43 -7.97 -1.88 -8.46
CA HIS A 43 -7.09 -1.13 -7.57
C HIS A 43 -5.74 -0.93 -8.22
N ARG A 44 -5.10 0.21 -7.94
CA ARG A 44 -3.73 0.47 -8.37
C ARG A 44 -2.76 -0.35 -7.52
N GLY A 45 -1.93 -1.12 -8.21
CA GLY A 45 -0.88 -1.94 -7.64
C GLY A 45 0.47 -1.57 -8.24
N MET A 46 1.52 -2.01 -7.56
CA MET A 46 2.90 -1.95 -8.03
C MET A 46 3.53 -3.32 -7.82
N VAL A 47 4.17 -3.87 -8.84
CA VAL A 47 4.91 -5.14 -8.71
C VAL A 47 6.06 -4.94 -7.72
N VAL A 48 6.11 -5.77 -6.70
CA VAL A 48 7.17 -5.78 -5.67
C VAL A 48 8.22 -6.83 -6.01
N SER A 49 7.77 -8.01 -6.43
CA SER A 49 8.65 -9.11 -6.85
C SER A 49 7.90 -10.08 -7.75
N VAL A 50 8.62 -10.68 -8.70
CA VAL A 50 8.14 -11.86 -9.43
C VAL A 50 8.51 -13.07 -8.58
N GLY A 51 7.53 -13.92 -8.26
CA GLY A 51 7.73 -15.07 -7.39
C GLY A 51 8.53 -16.18 -8.07
N GLN A 52 8.77 -17.29 -7.35
CA GLN A 52 9.31 -18.51 -7.96
C GLN A 52 8.32 -19.13 -8.96
N ASP A 53 7.01 -18.99 -8.70
CA ASP A 53 5.97 -19.36 -9.66
C ASP A 53 5.96 -18.33 -10.80
N PRO A 54 6.24 -18.73 -12.05
CA PRO A 54 6.22 -17.82 -13.19
C PRO A 54 4.83 -17.25 -13.50
N LEU A 55 3.77 -17.80 -12.92
CA LEU A 55 2.38 -17.36 -13.08
C LEU A 55 1.90 -16.41 -11.97
N SER A 56 2.69 -16.21 -10.91
CA SER A 56 2.36 -15.32 -9.79
C SER A 56 3.37 -14.16 -9.66
N CYS A 57 2.93 -13.09 -9.03
CA CYS A 57 3.82 -12.04 -8.55
C CYS A 57 3.23 -11.40 -7.30
N LYS A 58 4.10 -10.77 -6.51
CA LYS A 58 3.70 -9.98 -5.36
C LYS A 58 3.50 -8.53 -5.79
N ILE A 59 2.37 -7.94 -5.42
CA ILE A 59 2.07 -6.52 -5.64
C ILE A 59 1.84 -5.79 -4.31
N LEU A 60 2.09 -4.50 -4.30
CA LEU A 60 1.68 -3.54 -3.27
C LEU A 60 0.51 -2.73 -3.80
N TYR A 61 -0.63 -2.73 -3.11
CA TYR A 61 -1.73 -1.83 -3.40
C TYR A 61 -1.37 -0.43 -2.89
N VAL A 62 -0.97 0.45 -3.80
CA VAL A 62 -0.34 1.74 -3.46
C VAL A 62 -1.28 2.73 -2.77
N ASP A 63 -2.59 2.50 -2.86
CA ASP A 63 -3.60 3.34 -2.21
C ASP A 63 -4.03 2.83 -0.83
N TYR A 64 -3.67 1.60 -0.48
CA TYR A 64 -4.05 0.94 0.79
C TYR A 64 -2.86 0.51 1.64
N GLY A 65 -1.67 0.37 1.05
CA GLY A 65 -0.46 -0.07 1.73
C GLY A 65 -0.38 -1.58 1.98
N THR A 66 -1.39 -2.35 1.54
CA THR A 66 -1.43 -3.81 1.68
C THR A 66 -0.70 -4.50 0.53
N MET A 67 -0.13 -5.67 0.81
CA MET A 67 0.52 -6.50 -0.22
C MET A 67 -0.28 -7.77 -0.48
N ALA A 68 -0.27 -8.25 -1.71
CA ALA A 68 -0.89 -9.52 -2.09
C ALA A 68 -0.04 -10.25 -3.13
N GLU A 69 -0.06 -11.58 -3.06
CA GLU A 69 0.36 -12.42 -4.17
C GLU A 69 -0.82 -12.65 -5.11
N VAL A 70 -0.61 -12.40 -6.40
CA VAL A 70 -1.67 -12.38 -7.40
C VAL A 70 -1.22 -13.12 -8.66
N LYS A 71 -2.19 -13.69 -9.38
CA LYS A 71 -1.93 -14.29 -10.69
C LYS A 71 -1.69 -13.19 -11.70
N ARG A 72 -0.66 -13.36 -12.53
CA ARG A 72 -0.29 -12.39 -13.57
C ARG A 72 -1.41 -12.17 -14.60
N THR A 73 -2.26 -13.19 -14.81
CA THR A 73 -3.44 -13.12 -15.67
C THR A 73 -4.53 -12.15 -15.18
N MET A 74 -4.50 -11.78 -13.90
CA MET A 74 -5.43 -10.82 -13.28
C MET A 74 -4.91 -9.38 -13.33
N LEU A 75 -3.72 -9.16 -13.87
CA LEU A 75 -3.11 -7.86 -14.01
C LEU A 75 -3.24 -7.34 -15.45
N ARG A 76 -3.16 -6.02 -15.61
CA ARG A 76 -3.11 -5.32 -16.91
C ARG A 76 -2.07 -4.21 -16.85
N THR A 77 -1.83 -3.51 -17.96
CA THR A 77 -1.10 -2.23 -17.97
C THR A 77 -1.97 -1.15 -17.34
N LEU A 78 -1.40 -0.38 -16.40
CA LEU A 78 -2.08 0.82 -15.89
C LEU A 78 -1.94 1.95 -16.92
N LYS A 79 -3.06 2.56 -17.31
CA LYS A 79 -3.02 3.72 -18.20
C LYS A 79 -2.49 4.95 -17.46
N ASP A 80 -1.79 5.81 -18.19
CA ASP A 80 -1.17 7.03 -17.66
C ASP A 80 -2.18 7.98 -17.00
N GLU A 81 -3.44 8.01 -17.48
CA GLU A 81 -4.53 8.79 -16.89
C GLU A 81 -4.82 8.41 -15.41
N PHE A 82 -4.51 7.17 -15.01
CA PHE A 82 -4.65 6.70 -13.63
C PHE A 82 -3.39 6.86 -12.77
N LEU A 83 -2.29 7.35 -13.36
CA LEU A 83 -1.03 7.68 -12.67
C LEU A 83 -0.99 9.13 -12.18
N VAL A 84 -1.95 9.96 -12.59
CA VAL A 84 -2.03 11.39 -12.23
C VAL A 84 -2.17 11.58 -10.71
N LEU A 85 -2.95 10.73 -10.04
CA LEU A 85 -3.09 10.77 -8.59
C LEU A 85 -1.84 10.19 -7.92
N PRO A 86 -1.23 10.86 -6.93
CA PRO A 86 -0.17 10.24 -6.12
C PRO A 86 -0.66 8.96 -5.44
N ALA A 87 0.25 8.06 -5.07
CA ALA A 87 -0.09 6.93 -4.20
C ALA A 87 -0.71 7.46 -2.88
N GLN A 88 -1.87 6.93 -2.49
CA GLN A 88 -2.60 7.47 -1.33
C GLN A 88 -2.14 6.85 0.00
N ALA A 89 -1.55 5.66 0.00
CA ALA A 89 -1.01 5.06 1.22
C ALA A 89 0.33 5.70 1.60
N ILE A 90 0.39 6.26 2.80
CA ILE A 90 1.59 6.86 3.36
C ILE A 90 2.22 5.87 4.35
N ARG A 91 3.49 5.53 4.13
CA ARG A 91 4.26 4.69 5.06
C ARG A 91 4.62 5.51 6.30
N ALA A 92 4.32 4.98 7.49
CA ALA A 92 4.60 5.67 8.74
C ALA A 92 5.05 4.74 9.87
N THR A 93 5.70 5.34 10.87
CA THR A 93 6.09 4.72 12.14
C THR A 93 5.55 5.55 13.30
N MET A 94 5.22 4.91 14.42
CA MET A 94 4.78 5.63 15.61
C MET A 94 5.97 6.29 16.30
N GLY A 95 5.91 7.62 16.46
CA GLY A 95 6.92 8.41 17.13
C GLY A 95 7.04 8.08 18.61
N HIS A 96 8.27 8.19 19.14
CA HIS A 96 8.59 8.00 20.56
C HIS A 96 8.26 6.62 21.15
N LEU A 97 7.83 5.65 20.32
CA LEU A 97 7.50 4.30 20.74
C LEU A 97 8.58 3.32 20.28
N LYS A 98 8.90 2.36 21.15
CA LYS A 98 9.75 1.21 20.83
C LYS A 98 9.14 -0.08 21.39
N PRO A 99 9.37 -1.22 20.76
CA PRO A 99 8.96 -2.50 21.33
C PRO A 99 9.57 -2.71 22.72
N PHE A 100 8.78 -3.30 23.62
CA PHE A 100 9.28 -3.73 24.93
C PHE A 100 10.22 -4.94 24.81
N SER A 101 9.91 -5.87 23.88
CA SER A 101 10.73 -7.04 23.61
C SER A 101 11.81 -6.75 22.56
N PRO A 102 13.04 -7.28 22.71
CA PRO A 102 14.05 -7.28 21.65
C PRO A 102 13.58 -7.95 20.36
N SER A 103 12.63 -8.88 20.45
CA SER A 103 12.03 -9.56 19.29
C SER A 103 11.00 -8.72 18.53
N GLY A 104 10.79 -7.46 18.92
CA GLY A 104 9.83 -6.56 18.29
C GLY A 104 8.46 -6.52 18.97
N TRP A 105 7.48 -5.91 18.28
CA TRP A 105 6.12 -5.70 18.82
C TRP A 105 5.40 -7.02 19.08
N THR A 106 4.90 -7.19 20.31
CA THR A 106 4.10 -8.37 20.69
C THR A 106 2.76 -8.40 19.95
N ALA A 107 2.16 -9.58 19.80
CA ALA A 107 0.82 -9.72 19.22
C ALA A 107 -0.22 -8.87 19.96
N GLN A 108 -0.13 -8.80 21.29
CA GLN A 108 -0.99 -7.95 22.12
C GLN A 108 -0.82 -6.46 21.81
N SER A 109 0.42 -5.98 21.62
CA SER A 109 0.66 -4.58 21.26
C SER A 109 0.07 -4.23 19.89
N LYS A 110 0.21 -5.15 18.92
CA LYS A 110 -0.37 -5.01 17.58
C LYS A 110 -1.90 -5.01 17.63
N SER A 111 -2.50 -5.94 18.37
CA SER A 111 -3.96 -6.01 18.54
C SER A 111 -4.50 -4.74 19.17
N ARG A 112 -3.87 -4.28 20.26
CA ARG A 112 -4.29 -3.05 20.94
C ARG A 112 -4.19 -1.83 20.03
N PHE A 113 -3.11 -1.72 19.26
CA PHE A 113 -2.99 -0.65 18.25
C PHE A 113 -4.13 -0.73 17.23
N MET A 114 -4.41 -1.92 16.68
CA MET A 114 -5.51 -2.11 15.74
C MET A 114 -6.87 -1.70 16.35
N GLU A 115 -7.18 -2.07 17.59
CA GLU A 115 -8.41 -1.65 18.27
C GLU A 115 -8.56 -0.12 18.37
N LEU A 116 -7.44 0.58 18.58
CA LEU A 116 -7.43 2.04 18.71
C LEU A 116 -7.62 2.76 17.37
N VAL A 117 -7.21 2.13 16.26
CA VAL A 117 -7.23 2.77 14.92
C VAL A 117 -8.28 2.20 13.96
N SER A 118 -8.91 1.07 14.29
CA SER A 118 -9.88 0.39 13.42
C SER A 118 -11.30 0.93 13.56
N GLY A 119 -12.13 0.67 12.55
CA GLY A 119 -13.48 1.20 12.48
C GLY A 119 -13.52 2.48 11.66
N ASP A 120 -14.73 2.93 11.33
CA ASP A 120 -14.95 4.16 10.58
C ASP A 120 -14.69 5.38 11.47
N ARG A 121 -13.40 5.69 11.69
CA ARG A 121 -12.93 6.77 12.55
C ARG A 121 -11.88 7.61 11.85
N THR A 122 -11.90 8.91 12.15
CA THR A 122 -10.89 9.86 11.69
C THR A 122 -9.96 10.20 12.84
N LEU A 123 -8.65 10.00 12.63
CA LEU A 123 -7.61 10.33 13.60
C LEU A 123 -6.82 11.55 13.12
N MET A 124 -6.42 12.41 14.06
CA MET A 124 -5.45 13.45 13.77
C MET A 124 -4.05 12.86 13.72
N CYS A 125 -3.33 13.13 12.64
CA CYS A 125 -1.95 12.72 12.46
C CYS A 125 -1.02 13.95 12.53
N LYS A 126 -0.08 13.94 13.48
CA LYS A 126 1.00 14.92 13.54
C LYS A 126 2.29 14.28 13.01
N VAL A 127 2.82 14.81 11.92
CA VAL A 127 4.13 14.43 11.39
C VAL A 127 5.21 15.03 12.28
N LEU A 128 6.12 14.19 12.76
CA LEU A 128 7.25 14.59 13.60
C LEU A 128 8.51 14.80 12.74
N GLU A 129 8.82 13.82 11.90
CA GLU A 129 9.99 13.84 11.03
C GLU A 129 9.81 12.93 9.80
N ARG A 130 10.59 13.21 8.76
CA ARG A 130 10.68 12.36 7.57
C ARG A 130 11.87 11.41 7.70
N GLN A 131 11.61 10.11 7.61
CA GLN A 131 12.58 9.03 7.64
C GLN A 131 12.67 8.36 6.26
N GLY A 132 13.38 9.00 5.33
CA GLY A 132 13.46 8.54 3.94
C GLY A 132 12.10 8.58 3.23
N VAL A 133 11.53 7.39 2.99
CA VAL A 133 10.19 7.19 2.39
C VAL A 133 9.06 7.04 3.41
N ALA A 134 9.40 6.97 4.70
CA ALA A 134 8.43 6.89 5.79
C ALA A 134 8.38 8.20 6.58
N TYR A 135 7.31 8.39 7.34
CA TYR A 135 7.17 9.48 8.31
C TYR A 135 7.06 8.93 9.73
N SER A 136 7.75 9.54 10.67
CA SER A 136 7.47 9.33 12.09
C SER A 136 6.30 10.21 12.48
N ILE A 137 5.26 9.61 13.07
CA ILE A 137 3.99 10.28 13.34
C ILE A 137 3.48 10.04 14.76
N ASN A 138 2.68 10.98 15.26
CA ASN A 138 1.77 10.75 16.38
C ASN A 138 0.34 10.70 15.86
N LEU A 139 -0.42 9.69 16.30
CA LEU A 139 -1.85 9.58 16.04
C LEU A 139 -2.63 9.93 17.31
N CYS A 140 -3.70 10.71 17.14
CA CYS A 140 -4.59 11.10 18.23
C CYS A 140 -6.04 10.93 17.77
N ASP A 141 -6.83 10.24 18.59
CA ASP A 141 -8.29 10.25 18.43
C ASP A 141 -8.82 11.57 18.98
N THR A 142 -9.56 12.29 18.14
CA THR A 142 -10.14 13.60 18.46
C THR A 142 -11.66 13.56 18.48
N THR A 143 -12.24 12.37 18.42
CA THR A 143 -13.68 12.16 18.56
C THR A 143 -14.12 12.75 19.91
N PRO A 144 -15.08 13.70 19.92
CA PRO A 144 -15.54 14.31 21.16
C PRO A 144 -16.01 13.24 22.15
N ILE A 145 -15.53 13.31 23.39
CA ILE A 145 -16.10 12.51 24.47
C ILE A 145 -17.48 13.10 24.75
N VAL A 146 -18.52 12.40 24.31
CA VAL A 146 -19.89 12.75 24.70
C VAL A 146 -20.07 12.26 26.13
N CYS A 147 -20.01 13.17 27.10
CA CYS A 147 -20.42 12.87 28.46
C CYS A 147 -21.95 12.74 28.48
N THR A 148 -22.46 11.50 28.55
CA THR A 148 -23.87 11.19 28.81
C THR A 148 -24.08 10.80 30.26
#